data_AF-A0A2W5YNY4-F1
#
_entry.id   AF-A0A2W5YNY4-F1
#
_cell.length_a   1.000
_cell.length_b   1.000
_cell.length_c   1.000
_cell.angle_alpha   90.00
_cell.angle_beta   90.00
_cell.angle_gamma   90.00
#
_symmetry.space_group_name_H-M   'P 1'
#
loop_
_entity.id
_entity.type
_entity.pdbx_description
1 polymer ?
#
loop_
_entity_poly.entity_id
_entity_poly.type
_entity_poly.pdbx_seq_one_letter_code
_entity_poly.pdbx_strand_id
1 'polypeptide(L)'
;MAVLTKDIREGVYYDEDGNSHTYACRILALASRSQDGTLQCPSLEFLHEEHRRDPKQLYRLTALLESTARYGPRWIGTKFKRVEGTDGLLEFKVFQLRLFCFQDGGDLIVCTSGCVKKKDRHDPADIETAINWKKAYFQAKNERKLYHESGH
;
A
#
# COMPACT_ATOMS: atom_id res chain seq x y z
N MET A 1 -5.27 13.56 -12.07
CA MET A 1 -5.17 12.32 -12.88
C MET A 1 -4.40 11.31 -12.05
N ALA A 2 -4.95 10.11 -11.80
CA ALA A 2 -4.39 9.16 -10.84
C ALA A 2 -3.22 8.38 -11.44
N VAL A 3 -2.14 8.32 -10.70
CA VAL A 3 -0.84 7.77 -11.07
C VAL A 3 -0.66 6.51 -10.25
N LEU A 4 -0.57 5.34 -10.87
CA LEU A 4 -0.15 4.12 -10.17
C LEU A 4 1.37 4.08 -10.25
N THR A 5 2.06 4.36 -9.14
CA THR A 5 3.51 4.16 -9.11
C THR A 5 3.91 3.78 -7.71
N LYS A 6 4.13 2.49 -7.55
CA LYS A 6 5.48 1.94 -7.42
C LYS A 6 5.25 0.46 -7.41
N ASP A 7 5.80 -0.25 -8.39
CA ASP A 7 5.83 -1.70 -8.25
C ASP A 7 6.70 -2.03 -7.04
N ILE A 8 6.09 -2.50 -5.95
CA ILE A 8 6.89 -3.00 -4.83
C ILE A 8 7.54 -4.32 -5.23
N ARG A 9 7.12 -4.97 -6.33
CA ARG A 9 7.88 -5.87 -7.22
C ARG A 9 6.93 -6.55 -8.22
N GLU A 10 7.12 -6.31 -9.51
CA GLU A 10 6.72 -7.25 -10.55
C GLU A 10 7.91 -8.20 -10.80
N GLY A 11 7.64 -9.48 -11.02
CA GLY A 11 8.64 -10.42 -11.51
C GLY A 11 8.91 -11.63 -10.63
N VAL A 12 10.13 -12.15 -10.79
CA VAL A 12 10.60 -13.41 -10.23
C VAL A 12 11.61 -13.09 -9.12
N TYR A 13 11.48 -13.67 -7.94
CA TYR A 13 12.47 -13.56 -6.87
C TYR A 13 13.27 -14.83 -6.75
N TYR A 14 14.50 -14.70 -6.27
CA TYR A 14 15.38 -15.83 -6.04
C TYR A 14 15.44 -16.16 -4.55
N ASP A 15 15.35 -17.44 -4.20
CA ASP A 15 15.61 -17.90 -2.83
C ASP A 15 17.12 -17.98 -2.55
N GLU A 16 17.50 -18.39 -1.33
CA GLU A 16 18.90 -18.51 -0.91
C GLU A 16 19.69 -19.54 -1.75
N ASP A 17 18.97 -20.48 -2.39
CA ASP A 17 19.51 -21.50 -3.28
C ASP A 17 19.57 -21.04 -4.75
N GLY A 18 19.12 -19.82 -5.04
CA GLY A 18 19.11 -19.25 -6.39
C GLY A 18 17.98 -19.73 -7.30
N ASN A 19 16.92 -20.36 -6.75
CA ASN A 19 15.75 -20.77 -7.53
C ASN A 19 14.78 -19.61 -7.73
N SER A 20 14.21 -19.50 -8.93
CA SER A 20 13.31 -18.42 -9.30
C SER A 20 11.85 -18.75 -8.92
N HIS A 21 11.17 -17.82 -8.26
CA HIS A 21 9.77 -17.91 -7.83
C HIS A 21 8.96 -16.69 -8.26
N THR A 22 7.71 -16.86 -8.66
CA THR A 22 6.82 -15.73 -8.95
C THR A 22 6.23 -15.15 -7.66
N TYR A 23 6.10 -13.83 -7.59
CA TYR A 23 5.37 -13.18 -6.51
C TYR A 23 3.90 -13.65 -6.49
N ALA A 24 3.38 -13.90 -5.29
CA ALA A 24 1.99 -14.29 -5.08
C ALA A 24 1.00 -13.12 -5.16
N CYS A 25 1.47 -11.88 -4.94
CA CYS A 25 0.71 -10.67 -5.21
C CYS A 25 1.57 -9.46 -5.51
N ARG A 26 1.00 -8.51 -6.26
CA ARG A 26 1.56 -7.18 -6.52
C ARG A 26 1.05 -6.19 -5.49
N ILE A 27 1.93 -5.32 -5.03
CA ILE A 27 1.59 -4.22 -4.11
C ILE A 27 2.00 -2.92 -4.75
N LEU A 28 1.04 -2.02 -4.95
CA LEU A 28 1.24 -0.73 -5.62
C LEU A 28 0.94 0.44 -4.69
N ALA A 29 1.74 1.50 -4.78
CA ALA A 29 1.40 2.78 -4.16
C ALA A 29 0.54 3.62 -5.12
N LEU A 30 -0.54 4.19 -4.59
CA LEU A 30 -1.41 5.09 -5.32
C LEU A 30 -0.90 6.53 -5.20
N ALA A 31 -0.85 7.20 -6.34
CA ALA A 31 -0.48 8.60 -6.45
C ALA A 31 -1.51 9.36 -7.31
N SER A 32 -1.46 10.69 -7.25
CA SER A 32 -2.19 11.56 -8.17
C SER A 32 -1.31 12.71 -8.61
N ARG A 33 -1.51 13.17 -9.85
CA ARG A 33 -0.79 14.31 -10.39
C ARG A 33 -1.64 15.56 -10.27
N SER A 34 -1.08 16.57 -9.62
CA SER A 34 -1.62 17.92 -9.50
C SER A 34 -1.52 18.69 -10.83
N GLN A 35 -2.20 19.83 -10.92
CA GLN A 35 -2.22 20.66 -12.14
C GLN A 35 -0.83 21.21 -12.52
N ASP A 36 0.02 21.43 -11.52
CA ASP A 36 1.42 21.87 -11.66
C ASP A 36 2.38 20.72 -12.05
N GLY A 37 1.87 19.50 -12.21
CA GLY A 37 2.67 18.32 -12.53
C GLY A 37 3.23 17.58 -11.33
N THR A 38 3.05 18.10 -10.11
CA THR A 38 3.53 17.47 -8.87
C THR A 38 2.81 16.14 -8.61
N LEU A 39 3.57 15.09 -8.31
CA LEU A 39 3.03 13.80 -7.87
C LEU A 39 2.80 13.81 -6.37
N GLN A 40 1.58 13.52 -5.95
CA GLN A 40 1.22 13.30 -4.55
C GLN A 40 1.03 11.80 -4.34
N CYS A 41 1.81 11.21 -3.43
CA CYS A 41 1.74 9.79 -3.11
C CYS A 41 1.75 9.62 -1.59
N PRO A 42 0.58 9.67 -0.93
CA PRO A 42 0.52 9.73 0.53
C PRO A 42 1.15 8.52 1.22
N SER A 43 1.03 7.34 0.61
CA SER A 43 1.67 6.12 1.14
C SER A 43 3.19 6.18 1.08
N LEU A 44 3.79 6.66 -0.02
CA LEU A 44 5.24 6.84 -0.11
C LEU A 44 5.73 7.98 0.78
N GLU A 45 5.02 9.10 0.83
CA GLU A 45 5.30 10.23 1.73
C GLU A 45 5.35 9.76 3.18
N PHE A 46 4.35 9.00 3.63
CA PHE A 46 4.32 8.38 4.95
C PHE A 46 5.54 7.48 5.19
N LEU A 47 5.90 6.59 4.26
CA LEU A 47 7.06 5.71 4.42
C LEU A 47 8.37 6.52 4.50
N HIS A 48 8.52 7.61 3.74
CA HIS A 48 9.68 8.50 3.81
C HIS A 48 9.77 9.26 5.14
N GLU A 49 8.64 9.65 5.73
CA GLU A 49 8.60 10.23 7.06
C GLU A 49 8.98 9.21 8.13
N GLU A 50 8.45 7.99 8.06
CA GLU A 50 8.76 6.93 9.02
C GLU A 50 10.22 6.47 8.92
N HIS A 51 10.84 6.54 7.74
CA HIS A 51 12.27 6.26 7.60
C HIS A 51 13.11 7.21 8.47
N ARG A 52 12.70 8.48 8.56
CA ARG A 52 13.36 9.49 9.39
C ARG A 52 13.00 9.37 10.87
N ARG A 53 11.76 8.95 11.18
CA ARG A 53 11.20 8.92 12.53
C ARG A 53 11.56 7.64 13.30
N ASP A 54 11.32 6.48 12.71
CA ASP A 54 11.60 5.16 13.29
C ASP A 54 11.92 4.15 12.18
N PRO A 55 13.19 4.11 11.72
CA PRO A 55 13.60 3.21 10.64
C PRO A 55 13.45 1.73 11.00
N LYS A 56 13.43 1.36 12.29
CA LYS A 56 13.25 -0.04 12.72
C LYS A 56 11.80 -0.49 12.55
N GLN A 57 10.83 0.36 12.87
CA GLN A 57 9.43 0.05 12.60
C GLN A 57 9.15 0.03 11.09
N LEU A 58 9.73 0.96 10.33
CA LEU A 58 9.63 0.93 8.87
C LEU A 58 10.21 -0.36 8.29
N TYR A 59 11.40 -0.80 8.72
CA TYR A 59 11.99 -2.06 8.27
C TYR A 59 11.05 -3.25 8.46
N ARG A 60 10.36 -3.33 9.62
CA ARG A 60 9.38 -4.37 9.91
C ARG A 60 8.15 -4.28 9.00
N LEU A 61 7.70 -3.07 8.65
CA LEU A 61 6.62 -2.86 7.70
C LEU A 61 7.04 -3.26 6.28
N THR A 62 8.25 -2.89 5.85
CA THR A 62 8.79 -3.32 4.55
C THR A 62 8.89 -4.83 4.46
N ALA A 63 9.45 -5.50 5.49
CA ALA A 63 9.51 -6.96 5.54
C ALA A 63 8.11 -7.61 5.50
N LEU A 64 7.11 -6.97 6.11
CA LEU A 64 5.71 -7.40 6.04
C LEU A 64 5.16 -7.30 4.61
N LEU A 65 5.41 -6.19 3.92
CA LEU A 65 5.01 -6.00 2.52
C LEU A 65 5.69 -7.02 1.61
N GLU A 66 7.00 -7.23 1.77
CA GLU A 66 7.76 -8.21 0.99
C GLU A 66 7.25 -9.64 1.21
N SER A 67 7.00 -10.02 2.47
CA SER A 67 6.42 -11.33 2.79
C SER A 67 5.03 -11.48 2.20
N THR A 68 4.23 -10.40 2.21
CA THR A 68 2.89 -10.40 1.63
C THR A 68 2.96 -10.57 0.13
N ALA A 69 3.81 -9.82 -0.56
CA ALA A 69 4.04 -9.97 -1.99
C ALA A 69 4.47 -11.40 -2.33
N ARG A 70 5.38 -11.97 -1.52
CA ARG A 70 5.95 -13.29 -1.75
C ARG A 70 4.95 -14.42 -1.56
N TYR A 71 4.25 -14.43 -0.43
CA TYR A 71 3.43 -15.58 0.00
C TYR A 71 1.92 -15.33 -0.10
N GLY A 72 1.51 -14.09 -0.34
CA GLY A 72 0.13 -13.65 -0.40
C GLY A 72 -0.45 -13.26 0.97
N PRO A 73 -1.58 -12.54 1.00
CA PRO A 73 -2.17 -11.99 2.23
C PRO A 73 -2.67 -13.06 3.21
N ARG A 74 -2.98 -14.27 2.75
CA ARG A 74 -3.43 -15.38 3.62
C ARG A 74 -2.36 -15.81 4.64
N TRP A 75 -1.09 -15.68 4.29
CA TRP A 75 0.04 -16.12 5.13
C TRP A 75 0.41 -15.14 6.25
N ILE A 76 -0.08 -13.90 6.18
CA ILE A 76 0.40 -12.78 7.01
C ILE A 76 -0.40 -12.64 8.32
N GLY A 77 -1.47 -13.42 8.47
CA GLY A 77 -2.24 -13.57 9.69
C GLY A 77 -2.83 -12.25 10.19
N THR A 78 -2.64 -11.94 11.48
CA THR A 78 -3.27 -10.79 12.15
C THR A 78 -2.63 -9.43 11.82
N LYS A 79 -1.61 -9.38 10.95
CA LYS A 79 -0.94 -8.15 10.54
C LYS A 79 -1.54 -7.52 9.28
N PHE A 80 -2.46 -8.22 8.62
CA PHE A 80 -3.23 -7.70 7.49
C PHE A 80 -4.73 -7.84 7.82
N LYS A 81 -5.43 -6.72 8.01
CA LYS A 81 -6.77 -6.71 8.61
C LYS A 81 -7.73 -5.79 7.89
N ARG A 82 -9.02 -6.10 8.00
CA ARG A 82 -10.09 -5.18 7.60
C ARG A 82 -10.19 -4.04 8.60
N VAL A 83 -10.41 -2.83 8.09
CA VAL A 83 -10.80 -1.68 8.91
C VAL A 83 -12.32 -1.77 9.11
N GLU A 84 -12.76 -2.03 10.34
CA GLU A 84 -14.17 -2.19 10.68
C GLU A 84 -15.00 -0.95 10.34
N GLY A 85 -16.25 -1.14 9.91
CA GLY A 85 -17.13 -0.04 9.52
C GLY A 85 -16.80 0.60 8.17
N THR A 86 -15.86 0.03 7.41
CA THR A 86 -15.53 0.49 6.05
C THR A 86 -15.92 -0.54 5.00
N ASP A 87 -16.23 -0.06 3.78
CA ASP A 87 -16.44 -0.96 2.65
C ASP A 87 -15.10 -1.36 2.03
N GLY A 88 -14.55 -2.47 2.53
CA GLY A 88 -13.39 -3.14 1.95
C GLY A 88 -12.08 -2.35 2.02
N LEU A 89 -11.88 -1.53 3.06
CA LEU A 89 -10.56 -0.98 3.39
C LEU A 89 -9.80 -2.00 4.25
N LEU A 90 -8.50 -2.14 3.97
CA LEU A 90 -7.57 -3.04 4.63
C LEU A 90 -6.41 -2.24 5.21
N GLU A 91 -5.72 -2.81 6.20
CA GLU A 91 -4.50 -2.24 6.79
C GLU A 91 -3.39 -3.27 6.94
N PHE A 92 -2.17 -2.88 6.62
CA PHE A 92 -0.96 -3.49 7.16
C PHE A 92 -0.65 -2.88 8.52
N LYS A 93 -0.43 -3.74 9.52
CA LYS A 93 -0.19 -3.37 10.91
C LYS A 93 1.19 -3.81 11.38
N VAL A 94 1.99 -2.84 11.80
CA VAL A 94 3.25 -3.05 12.54
C VAL A 94 3.27 -2.11 13.73
N PHE A 95 3.12 -2.65 14.94
CA PHE A 95 3.02 -1.85 16.18
C PHE A 95 1.99 -0.71 16.05
N GLN A 96 2.43 0.54 15.96
CA GLN A 96 1.57 1.70 15.77
C GLN A 96 1.44 2.15 14.32
N LEU A 97 2.31 1.70 13.42
CA LEU A 97 2.19 1.99 11.99
C LEU A 97 0.99 1.28 11.39
N ARG A 98 0.22 2.02 10.61
CA ARG A 98 -0.85 1.52 9.75
C ARG A 98 -0.61 2.01 8.35
N LEU A 99 -0.60 1.09 7.40
CA LEU A 99 -0.61 1.41 5.98
C LEU A 99 -1.93 0.90 5.39
N PHE A 100 -2.79 1.84 5.01
CA PHE A 100 -4.09 1.55 4.46
C PHE A 100 -3.98 1.15 2.98
N CYS A 101 -4.82 0.19 2.60
CA CYS A 101 -4.86 -0.35 1.26
C CYS A 101 -6.22 -0.98 0.94
N PHE A 102 -6.40 -1.44 -0.29
CA PHE A 102 -7.52 -2.26 -0.71
C PHE A 102 -7.07 -3.26 -1.77
N GLN A 103 -7.87 -4.30 -2.01
CA GLN A 103 -7.64 -5.25 -3.10
C GLN A 103 -8.43 -4.83 -4.34
N ASP A 104 -7.82 -4.97 -5.51
CA ASP A 104 -8.46 -4.69 -6.79
C ASP A 104 -8.32 -5.86 -7.77
N GLY A 105 -9.09 -6.92 -7.50
CA GLY A 105 -9.12 -8.13 -8.32
C GLY A 105 -7.82 -8.92 -8.31
N GLY A 106 -7.93 -10.24 -8.56
CA GLY A 106 -6.78 -11.14 -8.64
C GLY A 106 -5.84 -11.02 -7.44
N ASP A 107 -4.60 -10.68 -7.74
CA ASP A 107 -3.45 -10.62 -6.85
C ASP A 107 -2.93 -9.19 -6.63
N LEU A 108 -3.77 -8.16 -6.81
CA LEU A 108 -3.37 -6.75 -6.67
C LEU A 108 -3.81 -6.13 -5.33
N ILE A 109 -2.86 -5.57 -4.59
CA ILE A 109 -3.07 -4.73 -3.42
C ILE A 109 -2.63 -3.29 -3.74
N VAL A 110 -3.50 -2.32 -3.46
CA VAL A 110 -3.23 -0.89 -3.71
C VAL A 110 -3.20 -0.13 -2.39
N CYS A 111 -2.05 0.46 -2.06
CA CYS A 111 -1.81 1.27 -0.86
C CYS A 111 -2.23 2.73 -1.10
N THR A 112 -3.02 3.29 -0.19
CA THR A 112 -3.57 4.65 -0.31
C THR A 112 -2.79 5.66 0.52
N SER A 113 -2.64 5.40 1.81
CA SER A 113 -2.08 6.32 2.80
C SER A 113 -1.62 5.54 4.04
N GLY A 114 -0.88 6.17 4.94
CA GLY A 114 -0.52 5.57 6.21
C GLY A 114 -0.59 6.55 7.37
N CYS A 115 -0.63 6.03 8.60
CA CYS A 115 -0.63 6.82 9.81
C CYS A 115 0.06 6.11 10.97
N VAL A 116 0.41 6.89 12.01
CA VAL A 116 0.86 6.37 13.31
C VAL A 116 -0.29 6.44 14.30
N LYS A 117 -0.78 5.28 14.70
CA LYS A 117 -1.94 5.15 15.57
C LYS A 117 -1.61 5.58 17.00
N LYS A 118 -2.06 6.77 17.41
CA LYS A 118 -1.81 7.35 18.76
C LYS A 118 -2.79 6.87 19.84
N LYS A 119 -3.95 6.32 19.45
CA LYS A 119 -5.04 5.89 20.36
C LYS A 119 -5.53 4.50 19.96
N ASP A 120 -6.33 3.84 20.80
CA ASP A 120 -6.85 2.50 20.50
C ASP A 120 -7.82 2.47 19.31
N ARG A 121 -8.47 3.60 18.99
CA ARG A 121 -9.30 3.76 17.78
C ARG A 121 -8.55 4.55 16.70
N HIS A 122 -8.90 4.28 15.44
CA HIS A 122 -8.40 5.07 14.32
C HIS A 122 -8.92 6.51 14.39
N ASP A 123 -8.13 7.45 13.93
CA ASP A 123 -8.62 8.80 13.67
C ASP A 123 -9.59 8.73 12.47
N PRO A 124 -10.83 9.23 12.58
CA PRO A 124 -11.76 9.27 11.47
C PRO A 124 -11.19 9.95 10.22
N ALA A 125 -10.32 10.96 10.38
CA ALA A 125 -9.72 11.68 9.26
C ALA A 125 -8.75 10.81 8.43
N ASP A 126 -8.01 9.91 9.10
CA ASP A 126 -7.10 8.98 8.42
C ASP A 126 -7.87 7.98 7.55
N ILE A 127 -8.98 7.45 8.09
CA ILE A 127 -9.86 6.52 7.38
C ILE A 127 -10.54 7.22 6.21
N GLU A 128 -11.07 8.42 6.42
CA GLU A 128 -11.71 9.21 5.37
C GLU A 128 -10.75 9.49 4.22
N THR A 129 -9.51 9.88 4.54
CA THR A 129 -8.44 10.07 3.55
C THR A 129 -8.23 8.81 2.72
N ALA A 130 -8.04 7.66 3.38
CA ALA A 130 -7.83 6.38 2.69
C ALA A 130 -9.02 5.99 1.79
N ILE A 131 -10.26 6.20 2.26
CA ILE A 131 -11.48 5.95 1.50
C ILE A 131 -11.57 6.86 0.27
N ASN A 132 -11.24 8.14 0.41
CA ASN A 132 -11.29 9.09 -0.71
C ASN A 132 -10.29 8.72 -1.81
N TRP A 133 -9.08 8.29 -1.43
CA TRP A 133 -8.09 7.75 -2.37
C TRP A 133 -8.56 6.47 -3.06
N LYS A 134 -9.18 5.53 -2.33
CA LYS A 134 -9.81 4.34 -2.91
C LYS A 134 -10.90 4.71 -3.93
N LYS A 135 -11.78 5.65 -3.59
CA LYS A 135 -12.84 6.13 -4.51
C LYS A 135 -12.24 6.76 -5.77
N ALA A 136 -11.24 7.63 -5.61
CA ALA A 136 -10.54 8.26 -6.72
C ALA A 136 -9.88 7.23 -7.66
N TYR A 137 -9.30 6.17 -7.10
CA TYR A 137 -8.76 5.06 -7.88
C TYR A 137 -9.83 4.37 -8.74
N PHE A 138 -10.95 3.93 -8.15
CA PHE A 138 -12.00 3.23 -8.89
C PHE A 138 -12.69 4.14 -9.91
N GLN A 139 -12.84 5.42 -9.61
CA GLN A 139 -13.31 6.41 -10.58
C GLN A 139 -12.37 6.49 -11.77
N ALA A 140 -11.07 6.68 -11.53
CA ALA A 140 -10.07 6.73 -12.59
C ALA A 140 -9.99 5.41 -13.38
N LYS A 141 -10.18 4.25 -12.72
CA LYS A 141 -10.24 2.94 -13.36
C LYS A 141 -11.41 2.85 -14.34
N ASN A 142 -12.60 3.24 -13.90
CA ASN A 142 -13.81 3.22 -14.72
C ASN A 142 -13.70 4.19 -15.92
N GLU A 143 -13.04 5.33 -15.72
CA GLU A 143 -12.76 6.31 -16.77
C GLU A 143 -11.58 5.94 -17.67
N ARG A 144 -10.90 4.80 -17.43
CA ARG A 144 -9.68 4.36 -18.13
C ARG A 144 -8.55 5.40 -18.10
N LYS A 145 -8.43 6.13 -16.98
CA LYS A 145 -7.40 7.15 -16.72
C LYS A 145 -6.29 6.69 -15.77
N LEU A 146 -6.26 5.39 -15.47
CA LEU A 146 -5.15 4.79 -14.74
C LEU A 146 -3.99 4.53 -15.68
N TYR A 147 -2.79 4.87 -15.24
CA TYR A 147 -1.54 4.52 -15.90
C TYR A 147 -0.53 4.09 -14.84
N HIS A 148 0.31 3.13 -15.21
CA HIS A 148 1.43 2.67 -14.40
C HIS A 148 2.67 3.50 -14.75
N GLU A 149 3.34 4.06 -13.75
CA GLU A 149 4.67 4.69 -13.90
C GLU A 149 5.70 3.72 -13.29
N SER A 150 6.65 3.28 -14.12
CA SER A 150 7.76 2.44 -13.68
C SER A 150 8.70 3.27 -12.81
N GLY A 151 9.08 2.75 -11.64
CA GLY A 151 10.06 3.41 -10.77
C GLY A 151 11.45 3.35 -11.40
N HIS A 152 12.11 4.50 -11.56
CA HIS A 152 13.54 4.61 -11.87
C HIS A 152 14.41 4.43 -10.61
#